data_AF-A0A3D1HV24-F1
#
_entry.id   AF-A0A3D1HV24-F1
#
_cell.length_a   1.000
_cell.length_b   1.000
_cell.length_c   1.000
_cell.angle_alpha   90.00
_cell.angle_beta   90.00
_cell.angle_gamma   90.00
#
_symmetry.space_group_name_H-M   'P 1'
#
loop_
_entity.id
_entity.type
_entity.pdbx_description
1 polymer ?
#
loop_
_entity_poly.entity_id
_entity_poly.type
_entity_poly.pdbx_seq_one_letter_code
_entity_poly.pdbx_strand_id
1 'polypeptide(L)'
;MELKLKHRDLLYSFAEKFYNTYVLDLFEYAPKYNAEFKEKFYMRGHMTPAGYLLTAKITAAYIDYIIRRNMNDFKEIGFIGTDLHA
;
A
#
# COMPACT_ATOMS: atom_id res chain seq x y z
N MET A 1 -5.61 7.72 18.01
CA MET A 1 -5.30 6.41 17.41
C MET A 1 -6.53 5.83 16.71
N GLU A 2 -7.68 5.84 17.38
CA GLU A 2 -8.96 5.35 16.86
C GLU A 2 -9.32 5.81 15.44
N LEU A 3 -9.21 7.12 15.13
CA LEU A 3 -9.52 7.63 13.79
C LEU A 3 -8.67 7.00 12.67
N LYS A 4 -7.39 6.70 12.95
CA LYS A 4 -6.50 6.06 11.97
C LYS A 4 -6.87 4.59 11.74
N LEU A 5 -7.32 3.90 12.79
CA LEU A 5 -7.83 2.53 12.69
C LEU A 5 -9.13 2.51 11.87
N LYS A 6 -10.09 3.39 12.17
CA LYS A 6 -11.32 3.55 11.38
C LYS A 6 -11.03 3.87 9.91
N HIS A 7 -10.03 4.71 9.64
CA HIS A 7 -9.59 5.01 8.27
C HIS A 7 -8.99 3.78 7.57
N ARG A 8 -8.13 3.01 8.26
CA ARG A 8 -7.60 1.75 7.73
C ARG A 8 -8.73 0.78 7.40
N ASP A 9 -9.66 0.58 8.33
CA ASP A 9 -10.77 -0.37 8.16
C ASP A 9 -11.68 0.06 7.00
N LEU A 10 -11.87 1.37 6.79
CA LEU A 10 -12.57 1.90 5.63
C LEU A 10 -11.86 1.54 4.31
N LEU A 11 -10.52 1.62 4.24
CA LEU A 11 -9.77 1.23 3.03
C LEU A 11 -9.93 -0.26 2.71
N TYR A 12 -9.91 -1.13 3.73
CA TYR A 12 -10.21 -2.55 3.55
C TYR A 12 -11.64 -2.77 3.07
N SER A 13 -12.62 -2.07 3.63
CA SER A 13 -14.03 -2.16 3.18
C SER A 13 -14.25 -1.71 1.73
N PHE A 14 -13.38 -0.86 1.19
CA PHE A 14 -13.39 -0.54 -0.24
C PHE A 14 -12.83 -1.67 -1.07
N ALA A 15 -11.71 -2.26 -0.68
CA ALA A 15 -11.11 -3.39 -1.39
C ALA A 15 -12.08 -4.59 -1.46
N GLU A 16 -12.87 -4.85 -0.41
CA GLU A 16 -13.89 -5.89 -0.37
C GLU A 16 -15.01 -5.72 -1.43
N LYS A 17 -15.21 -4.52 -1.95
CA LYS A 17 -16.26 -4.23 -2.95
C LYS A 17 -15.81 -4.50 -4.39
N PHE A 18 -14.52 -4.72 -4.63
CA PHE A 18 -13.95 -4.84 -5.97
C PHE A 18 -13.17 -6.14 -6.12
N TYR A 19 -13.26 -6.77 -7.29
CA TYR A 19 -12.44 -7.93 -7.62
C TYR A 19 -10.96 -7.51 -7.79
N ASN A 20 -10.03 -8.40 -7.43
CA ASN A 20 -8.57 -8.23 -7.60
C ASN A 20 -8.03 -6.90 -7.05
N THR A 21 -8.61 -6.41 -5.95
CA THR A 21 -8.21 -5.17 -5.29
C THR A 21 -7.54 -5.46 -3.96
N TYR A 22 -6.31 -4.95 -3.77
CA TYR A 22 -5.52 -5.19 -2.57
C TYR A 22 -5.16 -3.86 -1.88
N VAL A 23 -5.08 -3.88 -0.56
CA VAL A 23 -4.70 -2.72 0.25
C VAL A 23 -3.21 -2.77 0.58
N LEU A 24 -2.51 -1.67 0.32
CA LEU A 24 -1.18 -1.42 0.87
C LEU A 24 -1.33 -0.79 2.27
N ASP A 25 -1.41 -1.62 3.30
CA ASP A 25 -1.53 -1.15 4.68
C ASP A 25 -0.20 -0.64 5.25
N LEU A 26 0.18 0.56 4.83
CA LEU A 26 1.36 1.25 5.36
C LEU A 26 1.18 1.68 6.82
N PHE A 27 -0.04 1.73 7.34
CA PHE A 27 -0.25 2.06 8.75
C PHE A 27 0.27 0.93 9.65
N GLU A 28 0.04 -0.32 9.24
CA GLU A 28 0.56 -1.50 9.92
C GLU A 28 2.02 -1.77 9.56
N TYR A 29 2.34 -1.83 8.27
CA TYR A 29 3.58 -2.42 7.77
C TYR A 29 4.70 -1.43 7.42
N ALA A 30 4.46 -0.11 7.46
CA ALA A 30 5.53 0.88 7.33
C ALA A 30 6.10 1.27 8.71
N PRO A 31 7.28 1.92 8.78
CA PRO A 31 7.76 2.53 10.02
C PRO A 31 6.71 3.45 10.63
N LYS A 32 6.66 3.54 11.96
CA LYS A 32 5.72 4.48 12.62
C LYS A 32 6.23 5.90 12.43
N TYR A 33 5.36 6.81 11.96
CA TYR A 33 5.71 8.21 11.64
C TYR A 33 5.73 9.06 12.93
N ASN A 34 6.56 8.64 13.89
CA ASN A 34 6.78 9.26 15.18
C ASN A 34 7.73 10.48 15.06
N ALA A 35 8.13 11.07 16.19
CA ALA A 35 9.02 12.23 16.20
C ALA A 35 10.35 11.96 15.50
N GLU A 36 10.97 10.80 15.77
CA GLU A 36 12.25 10.40 15.17
C GLU A 36 12.15 10.23 13.65
N PHE A 37 11.10 9.57 13.16
CA PHE A 37 10.87 9.44 11.71
C PHE A 37 10.72 10.81 11.05
N LYS A 38 9.95 11.71 11.68
CA LYS A 38 9.73 13.05 11.16
C LYS A 38 10.99 13.90 11.16
N GLU A 39 11.82 13.80 12.19
CA GLU A 39 13.12 14.47 12.25
C GLU A 39 14.02 14.07 11.06
N LYS A 40 14.04 12.77 10.71
CA LYS A 40 14.91 12.24 9.65
C LYS A 40 14.34 12.42 8.24
N PHE A 41 13.02 12.33 8.08
CA PHE A 41 12.39 12.14 6.76
C PHE A 41 11.36 13.20 6.39
N TYR A 42 11.10 14.20 7.24
CA TYR A 42 10.16 15.30 6.95
C TYR A 42 10.82 16.68 7.02
N MET A 43 10.27 17.62 6.26
CA MET A 43 10.60 19.04 6.27
C MET A 43 9.30 19.83 6.08
N ARG A 44 9.00 20.73 7.02
CA ARG A 44 7.83 21.63 7.01
C ARG A 44 6.48 20.95 6.65
N GLY A 45 6.27 19.73 7.14
CA GLY A 45 5.01 18.99 6.94
C GLY A 45 4.98 18.04 5.73
N HIS A 46 5.99 18.07 4.86
CA HIS A 46 6.14 17.14 3.74
C HIS A 46 7.39 16.27 3.90
N MET A 47 7.47 15.16 3.16
CA MET A 47 8.67 14.33 3.18
C MET A 47 9.84 15.01 2.47
N THR A 48 11.04 14.76 2.95
CA THR A 48 12.28 15.06 2.23
C THR A 48 12.47 14.08 1.06
N PRO A 49 13.41 14.32 0.13
CA PRO A 49 13.74 13.33 -0.91
C PRO A 49 14.09 11.94 -0.34
N ALA A 50 14.78 11.89 0.80
CA ALA A 50 15.07 10.64 1.49
C ALA A 50 13.79 9.94 2.00
N GLY A 51 12.83 10.70 2.54
CA GLY A 51 11.54 10.17 2.98
C GLY A 51 10.69 9.63 1.82
N TYR A 52 10.67 10.35 0.68
CA TYR A 52 10.01 9.86 -0.53
C TYR A 52 10.66 8.59 -1.08
N LEU A 53 11.99 8.53 -1.14
CA LEU A 53 12.71 7.34 -1.60
C LEU A 53 12.43 6.14 -0.69
N LEU A 54 12.44 6.32 0.63
CA LEU A 54 12.10 5.26 1.58
C LEU A 54 10.66 4.76 1.36
N THR A 55 9.70 5.69 1.27
CA THR A 55 8.28 5.35 1.04
C THR A 55 8.10 4.61 -0.28
N ALA A 56 8.75 5.05 -1.36
CA ALA A 56 8.70 4.36 -2.65
C ALA A 56 9.24 2.93 -2.57
N LYS A 57 10.34 2.71 -1.84
CA LYS A 57 10.90 1.36 -1.62
C LYS A 57 9.95 0.46 -0.83
N ILE A 58 9.32 0.99 0.23
CA ILE A 58 8.33 0.23 1.03
C ILE A 58 7.13 -0.14 0.16
N THR A 59 6.58 0.82 -0.59
CA THR A 59 5.48 0.59 -1.53
C THR A 59 5.82 -0.50 -2.53
N ALA A 60 6.98 -0.42 -3.19
CA ALA A 60 7.41 -1.41 -4.17
C ALA A 60 7.59 -2.81 -3.54
N ALA A 61 8.22 -2.89 -2.36
CA ALA A 61 8.40 -4.15 -1.65
C ALA A 61 7.07 -4.79 -1.23
N TYR A 62 6.08 -3.98 -0.83
CA TYR A 62 4.77 -4.48 -0.44
C TYR A 62 3.95 -4.95 -1.66
N ILE A 63 4.00 -4.22 -2.79
CA ILE A 63 3.41 -4.68 -4.04
C ILE A 63 4.00 -6.04 -4.45
N ASP A 64 5.33 -6.17 -4.41
CA ASP A 64 6.02 -7.44 -4.70
C ASP A 64 5.56 -8.57 -3.76
N TYR A 65 5.44 -8.31 -2.45
CA TYR A 65 4.89 -9.27 -1.49
C TYR A 65 3.47 -9.73 -1.88
N ILE A 66 2.58 -8.79 -2.22
CA ILE A 66 1.20 -9.11 -2.61
C ILE A 66 1.17 -9.97 -3.87
N ILE A 67 1.94 -9.61 -4.90
CA ILE A 67 2.00 -10.37 -6.15
C ILE A 67 2.50 -11.78 -5.88
N ARG A 68 3.61 -11.93 -5.15
CA ARG A 68 4.19 -13.25 -4.87
C ARG A 68 3.29 -14.14 -4.02
N ARG A 69 2.42 -13.57 -3.19
CA ARG A 69 1.45 -14.31 -2.38
C ARG A 69 0.16 -14.67 -3.13
N ASN A 70 -0.14 -13.98 -4.23
CA ASN A 70 -1.38 -14.10 -4.98
C ASN A 70 -1.12 -14.25 -6.48
N MET A 71 -0.06 -14.97 -6.86
CA MET A 71 0.47 -14.96 -8.24
C MET A 71 -0.58 -15.30 -9.31
N ASN A 72 -1.52 -16.18 -8.99
CA ASN A 72 -2.61 -16.56 -9.90
C ASN A 72 -3.51 -15.37 -10.24
N ASP A 73 -3.81 -14.52 -9.26
CA ASP A 73 -4.65 -13.33 -9.44
C ASP A 73 -3.95 -12.29 -10.35
N PHE A 74 -2.62 -12.35 -10.43
CA PHE A 74 -1.81 -11.44 -11.24
C PHE A 74 -1.45 -11.99 -12.64
N LYS A 75 -1.61 -13.29 -12.87
CA LYS A 75 -1.20 -13.96 -14.12
C LYS A 75 -1.90 -13.38 -15.36
N GLU A 76 -3.16 -12.96 -15.22
CA GLU A 76 -4.05 -12.60 -16.34
C GLU A 76 -4.60 -11.17 -16.24
N ILE A 77 -3.92 -10.30 -15.48
CA ILE A 77 -4.37 -8.91 -15.26
C ILE A 77 -4.50 -8.09 -16.54
N GLY A 78 -3.76 -8.46 -17.60
CA GLY A 78 -3.85 -7.82 -18.91
C GLY A 78 -5.18 -8.04 -19.63
N PHE A 79 -5.98 -9.01 -19.18
CA PHE A 79 -7.30 -9.35 -19.75
C PHE A 79 -8.48 -8.81 -18.94
N ILE A 80 -8.24 -8.05 -17.85
CA ILE A 80 -9.32 -7.46 -17.06
C ILE A 80 -10.24 -6.63 -17.96
N GLY A 81 -11.55 -6.92 -17.90
CA GLY A 81 -12.56 -6.26 -18.73
C GLY A 81 -12.75 -6.88 -20.12
N THR A 82 -12.24 -8.08 -20.35
CA THR A 82 -12.39 -8.85 -21.60
C THR A 82 -12.85 -10.28 -21.33
N ASP A 83 -13.23 -11.02 -22.37
CA ASP A 83 -13.60 -12.44 -22.28
C ASP A 83 -12.40 -13.39 -22.55
N LEU A 84 -11.16 -12.88 -22.52
CA LEU A 84 -9.94 -13.61 -22.93
C LEU A 84 -9.21 -14.31 -21.77
N HIS A 85 -9.92 -14.63 -20.68
CA HIS A 85 -9.38 -15.37 -19.54
C HIS A 85 -9.16 -16.86 -19.91
N ALA A 86 -8.10 -17.48 -19.36
CA ALA A 86 -7.70 -18.85 -19.72
C ALA A 86 -8.29 -19.93 -18.79
#